data_AF-A0A0M2PI47-F1
#
_entry.id   AF-A0A0M2PI47-F1
#
_cell.length_a   1.000
_cell.length_b   1.000
_cell.length_c   1.000
_cell.angle_alpha   90.00
_cell.angle_beta   90.00
_cell.angle_gamma   90.00
#
_symmetry.space_group_name_H-M   'P 1'
#
loop_
_entity.id
_entity.type
_entity.pdbx_description
1 polymer ?
#
loop_
_entity_poly.entity_id
_entity_poly.type
_entity_poly.pdbx_seq_one_letter_code
_entity_poly.pdbx_strand_id
1 'polypeptide(L)'
;MKNFDRHIDMFTIINWASTRWFEMLIPIYWLFERRKEDWLIKLAIKLRAQGFDFKVLYENWPYENPQAFGHWSQMNHVVNQAMAIKSLALFSRISKKEEDKKFAELMMQKLSDCHGTAAGIFTGDECLSGTSPIQGTELCSVAEFMYSLEHLIQITGDMKWADKLEYITYNALPAAISPDMWTHQYIN
;
A
#
# COMPACT_ATOMS: atom_id res chain seq x y z
N MET A 1 7.50 13.81 17.95
CA MET A 1 8.16 12.63 17.32
C MET A 1 9.44 12.17 18.02
N LYS A 2 10.31 13.04 18.57
CA LYS A 2 11.52 12.56 19.30
C LYS A 2 11.23 11.65 20.51
N ASN A 3 10.12 11.86 21.21
CA ASN A 3 9.65 10.94 22.26
C ASN A 3 9.19 9.58 21.68
N PHE A 4 8.64 9.59 20.46
CA PHE A 4 8.20 8.38 19.78
C PHE A 4 9.40 7.51 19.34
N ASP A 5 10.47 8.15 18.85
CA ASP A 5 11.74 7.48 18.55
C ASP A 5 12.23 6.63 19.74
N ARG A 6 12.24 7.20 20.95
CA ARG A 6 12.63 6.46 22.16
C ARG A 6 11.58 5.46 22.62
N HIS A 7 10.30 5.76 22.43
CA HIS A 7 9.20 4.89 22.86
C HIS A 7 9.27 3.53 22.17
N ILE A 8 9.52 3.52 20.85
CA ILE A 8 9.56 2.28 20.07
C ILE A 8 10.81 1.42 20.34
N ASP A 9 11.78 1.91 21.11
CA ASP A 9 12.91 1.10 21.58
C ASP A 9 12.48 0.12 22.68
N MET A 10 11.46 0.48 23.47
CA MET A 10 10.91 -0.37 24.54
C MET A 10 9.58 -1.03 24.15
N PHE A 11 8.78 -0.38 23.31
CA PHE A 11 7.46 -0.84 22.90
C PHE A 11 7.41 -0.93 21.37
N THR A 12 7.77 -2.09 20.85
CA THR A 12 7.80 -2.31 19.40
C THR A 12 6.42 -2.13 18.78
N ILE A 13 6.37 -1.70 17.51
CA ILE A 13 5.10 -1.55 16.79
C ILE A 13 4.38 -2.91 16.64
N ILE A 14 3.06 -2.91 16.81
CA ILE A 14 2.21 -4.10 16.75
C ILE A 14 0.96 -3.86 15.90
N ASN A 15 0.30 -4.94 15.46
CA ASN A 15 -0.95 -4.90 14.70
C ASN A 15 -0.86 -3.96 13.48
N TRP A 16 -1.83 -3.06 13.32
CA TRP A 16 -1.90 -2.09 12.22
C TRP A 16 -0.65 -1.22 12.08
N ALA A 17 0.01 -0.87 13.19
CA ALA A 17 1.24 -0.09 13.13
C ALA A 17 2.38 -0.90 12.47
N SER A 18 2.42 -2.22 12.70
CA SER A 18 3.39 -3.09 12.05
C SER A 18 3.06 -3.30 10.57
N THR A 19 1.78 -3.44 10.17
CA THR A 19 1.40 -3.64 8.76
C THR A 19 1.37 -2.35 7.93
N ARG A 20 1.32 -1.17 8.56
CA ARG A 20 1.32 0.15 7.88
C ARG A 20 2.52 1.02 8.25
N TRP A 21 3.61 0.41 8.72
CA TRP A 21 4.80 1.11 9.23
C TRP A 21 5.37 2.15 8.24
N PHE A 22 5.27 1.87 6.93
CA PHE A 22 5.79 2.69 5.86
C PHE A 22 5.02 4.01 5.68
N GLU A 23 3.76 4.10 6.12
CA GLU A 23 3.00 5.36 6.06
C GLU A 23 3.66 6.46 6.89
N MET A 24 4.31 6.08 8.00
CA MET A 24 5.02 7.03 8.86
C MET A 24 6.28 7.60 8.17
N LEU A 25 6.79 6.96 7.11
CA LEU A 25 7.92 7.49 6.35
C LEU A 25 7.58 8.81 5.66
N ILE A 26 6.33 8.98 5.19
CA ILE A 26 5.88 10.17 4.47
C ILE A 26 6.03 11.44 5.33
N PRO A 27 5.44 11.53 6.54
CA PRO A 27 5.64 12.69 7.41
C PRO A 27 7.08 12.79 7.94
N ILE A 28 7.80 11.67 8.13
CA ILE A 28 9.22 11.71 8.50
C ILE A 28 10.04 12.42 7.42
N TYR A 29 9.84 12.08 6.14
CA TYR A 29 10.55 12.71 5.03
C TYR A 29 10.18 14.18 4.90
N TRP A 30 8.89 14.51 4.97
CA TRP A 30 8.42 15.89 4.94
C TRP A 30 9.07 16.76 6.02
N LEU A 31 9.20 16.22 7.23
CA LEU A 31 9.82 16.90 8.36
C LEU A 31 11.34 16.96 8.19
N PHE A 32 11.98 15.88 7.76
CA PHE A 32 13.43 15.81 7.55
C PHE A 32 13.90 16.80 6.47
N GLU A 33 13.10 17.00 5.43
CA GLU A 33 13.38 17.99 4.39
C GLU A 33 13.46 19.42 4.92
N ARG A 34 12.67 19.73 5.95
CA ARG A 34 12.65 21.04 6.63
C ARG A 34 13.61 21.13 7.81
N ARG A 35 13.86 20.00 8.48
CA ARG A 35 14.70 19.88 9.66
C ARG A 35 15.59 18.64 9.52
N LYS A 36 16.84 18.86 9.14
CA LYS A 36 17.85 17.82 8.86
C LYS A 36 18.35 17.13 10.14
N GLU A 37 17.44 16.59 10.94
CA GLU A 37 17.74 15.97 12.24
C GLU A 37 17.90 14.45 12.06
N ASP A 38 19.09 13.92 12.34
CA ASP A 38 19.45 12.51 12.07
C ASP A 38 18.54 11.47 12.75
N TRP A 39 17.93 11.82 13.88
CA TRP A 39 17.04 10.89 14.60
C TRP A 39 15.80 10.53 13.78
N LEU A 40 15.39 11.37 12.82
CA LEU A 40 14.28 11.07 11.91
C LEU A 40 14.60 9.89 10.99
N ILE A 41 15.83 9.83 10.48
CA ILE A 41 16.30 8.72 9.64
C ILE A 41 16.46 7.45 10.49
N LYS A 42 16.98 7.59 11.72
CA LYS A 42 17.07 6.47 12.66
C LYS A 42 15.69 5.90 13.01
N LEU A 43 14.69 6.76 13.23
CA LEU A 43 13.31 6.36 13.44
C LEU A 43 12.75 5.58 12.23
N ALA A 44 12.96 6.06 11.01
CA ALA A 44 12.54 5.36 9.80
C ALA A 44 13.16 3.95 9.67
N ILE A 45 14.45 3.81 10.01
CA ILE A 45 15.14 2.52 10.03
C ILE A 45 14.52 1.58 11.08
N LYS A 46 14.24 2.08 12.29
CA LYS A 46 13.59 1.29 13.35
C LYS A 46 12.19 0.84 12.95
N LEU A 47 11.42 1.70 12.29
CA LEU A 47 10.10 1.35 11.76
C LEU A 47 10.18 0.22 10.74
N ARG A 48 11.13 0.28 9.78
CA ARG A 48 11.36 -0.83 8.84
C ARG A 48 11.76 -2.13 9.53
N ALA A 49 12.58 -2.04 10.57
CA ALA A 49 13.09 -3.20 11.30
C ALA A 49 12.00 -3.91 12.13
N GLN A 50 11.00 -3.18 12.61
CA GLN A 50 9.89 -3.72 13.40
C GLN A 50 8.61 -3.96 12.57
N GLY A 51 8.61 -3.53 11.32
CA GLY A 51 7.45 -3.59 10.42
C GLY A 51 7.27 -4.94 9.76
N PHE A 52 6.04 -5.21 9.33
CA PHE A 52 5.70 -6.38 8.54
C PHE A 52 6.47 -6.39 7.21
N ASP A 53 7.02 -7.54 6.85
CA ASP A 53 7.83 -7.70 5.65
C ASP A 53 6.99 -8.16 4.45
N PHE A 54 6.44 -7.19 3.72
CA PHE A 54 5.73 -7.46 2.48
C PHE A 54 6.61 -8.11 1.41
N LYS A 55 7.94 -7.88 1.41
CA LYS A 55 8.84 -8.50 0.42
C LYS A 55 8.81 -10.02 0.57
N VAL A 56 9.01 -10.49 1.79
CA VAL A 56 8.97 -11.93 2.10
C VAL A 56 7.61 -12.53 1.76
N LEU A 57 6.51 -11.83 2.06
CA LEU A 57 5.15 -12.28 1.74
C LEU A 57 4.94 -12.45 0.22
N TYR A 58 5.37 -11.48 -0.58
CA TYR A 58 5.17 -11.51 -2.05
C TYR A 58 6.15 -12.41 -2.79
N GLU A 59 7.35 -12.62 -2.25
CA GLU A 59 8.29 -13.65 -2.74
C GLU A 59 7.75 -15.07 -2.48
N ASN A 60 6.88 -15.24 -1.47
CA ASN A 60 6.27 -16.52 -1.08
C ASN A 60 4.74 -16.42 -1.06
N TRP A 61 4.15 -15.89 -2.14
CA TRP A 61 2.76 -15.46 -2.20
C TRP A 61 1.74 -16.56 -1.84
N PRO A 62 1.07 -16.48 -0.67
CA PRO A 62 0.14 -17.53 -0.22
C PRO A 62 -1.32 -17.25 -0.61
N TYR A 63 -1.58 -16.09 -1.23
CA TYR A 63 -2.92 -15.60 -1.55
C TYR A 63 -3.21 -15.70 -3.05
N GLU A 64 -2.84 -16.80 -3.70
CA GLU A 64 -3.18 -17.01 -5.12
C GLU A 64 -4.69 -17.17 -5.34
N ASN A 65 -5.40 -17.64 -4.31
CA ASN A 65 -6.83 -17.86 -4.31
C ASN A 65 -7.50 -17.08 -3.16
N PRO A 66 -8.79 -16.73 -3.30
CA PRO A 66 -9.57 -16.14 -2.21
C PRO A 66 -9.53 -17.04 -0.97
N GLN A 67 -9.49 -16.41 0.21
CA GLN A 67 -9.57 -17.16 1.45
C GLN A 67 -10.99 -17.68 1.69
N ALA A 68 -11.11 -18.69 2.55
CA ALA A 68 -12.41 -19.23 2.94
C ALA A 68 -13.28 -18.14 3.59
N PHE A 69 -14.59 -18.25 3.41
CA PHE A 69 -15.53 -17.29 3.99
C PHE A 69 -15.31 -17.12 5.51
N GLY A 70 -15.24 -15.88 5.98
CA GLY A 70 -14.99 -15.53 7.38
C GLY A 70 -13.52 -15.54 7.80
N HIS A 71 -12.58 -15.91 6.93
CA HIS A 71 -11.15 -15.76 7.20
C HIS A 71 -10.71 -14.33 6.89
N TRP A 72 -10.37 -13.59 7.95
CA TRP A 72 -9.83 -12.25 7.87
C TRP A 72 -8.38 -12.19 8.36
N SER A 73 -7.51 -11.48 7.66
CA SER A 73 -6.14 -11.21 8.10
C SER A 73 -5.69 -9.83 7.63
N GLN A 74 -4.86 -9.15 8.43
CA GLN A 74 -4.24 -7.89 8.02
C GLN A 74 -3.31 -8.06 6.80
N MET A 75 -2.85 -9.28 6.53
CA MET A 75 -1.88 -9.58 5.45
C MET A 75 -2.53 -9.73 4.07
N ASN A 76 -3.83 -10.04 4.02
CA ASN A 76 -4.61 -10.10 2.78
C ASN A 76 -5.71 -9.03 2.75
N HIS A 77 -5.76 -8.14 3.74
CA HIS A 77 -6.68 -7.02 3.79
C HIS A 77 -6.45 -6.10 2.60
N VAL A 78 -7.48 -5.89 1.78
CA VAL A 78 -7.35 -5.28 0.44
C VAL A 78 -6.73 -3.88 0.49
N VAL A 79 -7.11 -3.07 1.48
CA VAL A 79 -6.54 -1.73 1.68
C VAL A 79 -5.06 -1.80 2.10
N ASN A 80 -4.68 -2.79 2.91
CA ASN A 80 -3.27 -2.92 3.30
C ASN A 80 -2.41 -3.28 2.09
N GLN A 81 -2.94 -4.10 1.17
CA GLN A 81 -2.25 -4.40 -0.09
C GLN A 81 -2.12 -3.15 -0.96
N ALA A 82 -3.19 -2.36 -1.09
CA ALA A 82 -3.19 -1.09 -1.83
C ALA A 82 -2.17 -0.09 -1.28
N MET A 83 -2.08 0.06 0.04
CA MET A 83 -1.09 0.90 0.72
C MET A 83 0.32 0.35 0.56
N ALA A 84 0.52 -0.97 0.70
CA ALA A 84 1.84 -1.58 0.72
C ALA A 84 2.58 -1.49 -0.62
N ILE A 85 1.89 -1.23 -1.72
CA ILE A 85 2.49 -1.06 -3.06
C ILE A 85 3.60 0.03 -3.06
N LYS A 86 3.43 1.12 -2.32
CA LYS A 86 4.47 2.17 -2.19
C LYS A 86 5.55 1.88 -1.13
N SER A 87 5.41 0.83 -0.33
CA SER A 87 6.19 0.63 0.91
C SER A 87 7.70 0.61 0.69
N LEU A 88 8.21 -0.28 -0.17
CA LEU A 88 9.64 -0.37 -0.43
C LEU A 88 10.15 0.75 -1.32
N ALA A 89 9.32 1.28 -2.23
CA ALA A 89 9.68 2.47 -2.98
C ALA A 89 9.95 3.65 -2.03
N LEU A 90 9.09 3.89 -1.03
CA LEU A 90 9.34 4.88 0.03
C LEU A 90 10.67 4.59 0.73
N PHE A 91 10.88 3.35 1.17
CA PHE A 91 12.10 2.98 1.90
C PHE A 91 13.38 3.04 1.04
N SER A 92 13.28 2.96 -0.29
CA SER A 92 14.41 3.09 -1.22
C SER A 92 15.15 4.41 -1.06
N ARG A 93 14.47 5.47 -0.58
CA ARG A 93 15.07 6.75 -0.24
C ARG A 93 16.15 6.63 0.84
N ILE A 94 16.06 5.62 1.71
CA ILE A 94 17.02 5.31 2.78
C ILE A 94 17.95 4.18 2.34
N SER A 95 17.41 3.04 1.89
CA SER A 95 18.21 1.85 1.56
C SER A 95 19.14 2.06 0.35
N LYS A 96 18.79 3.01 -0.54
CA LYS A 96 19.45 3.28 -1.82
C LYS A 96 19.50 2.08 -2.76
N LYS A 97 18.64 1.08 -2.53
CA LYS A 97 18.56 -0.13 -3.34
C LYS A 97 17.57 0.06 -4.48
N GLU A 98 18.01 -0.23 -5.70
CA GLU A 98 17.13 -0.15 -6.87
C GLU A 98 16.07 -1.26 -6.90
N GLU A 99 16.38 -2.42 -6.31
CA GLU A 99 15.41 -3.53 -6.15
C GLU A 99 14.15 -3.10 -5.38
N ASP A 100 14.29 -2.20 -4.39
CA ASP A 100 13.17 -1.73 -3.58
C ASP A 100 12.16 -0.91 -4.40
N LYS A 101 12.63 -0.22 -5.46
CA LYS A 101 11.75 0.51 -6.39
C LYS A 101 10.99 -0.43 -7.33
N LYS A 102 11.58 -1.57 -7.68
CA LYS A 102 10.96 -2.56 -8.57
C LYS A 102 9.95 -3.46 -7.87
N PHE A 103 9.97 -3.49 -6.53
CA PHE A 103 9.07 -4.34 -5.76
C PHE A 103 7.58 -4.08 -6.02
N ALA A 104 7.21 -2.83 -6.29
CA ALA A 104 5.84 -2.48 -6.64
C ALA A 104 5.34 -3.22 -7.90
N GLU A 105 6.23 -3.49 -8.87
CA GLU A 105 5.90 -4.24 -10.09
C GLU A 105 5.56 -5.69 -9.77
N LEU A 106 6.33 -6.33 -8.88
CA LEU A 106 6.05 -7.70 -8.41
C LEU A 106 4.69 -7.77 -7.69
N MET A 107 4.43 -6.81 -6.80
CA MET A 107 3.14 -6.76 -6.10
C MET A 107 1.98 -6.61 -7.08
N MET A 108 2.11 -5.67 -8.03
CA MET A 108 1.10 -5.41 -9.04
C MET A 108 0.84 -6.60 -9.94
N GLN A 109 1.88 -7.32 -10.35
CA GLN A 109 1.74 -8.53 -11.14
C GLN A 109 0.93 -9.58 -10.38
N LYS A 110 1.35 -9.94 -9.16
CA LYS A 110 0.64 -10.96 -8.35
C LYS A 110 -0.82 -10.59 -8.07
N LEU A 111 -1.07 -9.33 -7.71
CA LEU A 111 -2.42 -8.86 -7.44
C LEU A 111 -3.30 -8.87 -8.70
N SER A 112 -2.74 -8.47 -9.85
CA SER A 112 -3.49 -8.46 -11.11
C SER A 112 -3.79 -9.88 -11.60
N ASP A 113 -2.81 -10.79 -11.50
CA ASP A 113 -2.95 -12.18 -11.96
C ASP A 113 -4.00 -12.95 -11.13
N CYS A 114 -4.02 -12.75 -9.81
CA CYS A 114 -4.88 -13.53 -8.90
C CYS A 114 -6.22 -12.85 -8.58
N HIS A 115 -6.27 -11.52 -8.60
CA HIS A 115 -7.40 -10.74 -8.09
C HIS A 115 -7.81 -9.55 -8.96
N GLY A 116 -7.17 -9.34 -10.11
CA GLY A 116 -7.40 -8.18 -10.96
C GLY A 116 -8.79 -8.11 -11.56
N THR A 117 -9.24 -6.89 -11.83
CA THR A 117 -10.49 -6.60 -12.55
C THR A 117 -10.23 -5.78 -13.81
N ALA A 118 -11.26 -5.72 -14.67
CA ALA A 118 -11.26 -4.82 -15.82
C ALA A 118 -11.22 -3.33 -15.41
N ALA A 119 -11.58 -2.97 -14.17
CA ALA A 119 -11.45 -1.60 -13.66
C ALA A 119 -9.99 -1.23 -13.29
N GLY A 120 -9.04 -2.17 -13.46
CA GLY A 120 -7.62 -1.93 -13.28
C GLY A 120 -7.14 -2.04 -11.83
N ILE A 121 -8.01 -2.40 -10.91
CA ILE A 121 -7.69 -2.67 -9.50
C ILE A 121 -8.09 -4.10 -9.14
N PHE A 122 -7.52 -4.63 -8.07
CA PHE A 122 -7.81 -5.97 -7.55
C PHE A 122 -9.04 -5.97 -6.64
N THR A 123 -9.81 -7.06 -6.67
CA THR A 123 -11.01 -7.21 -5.83
C THR A 123 -10.67 -7.43 -4.37
N GLY A 124 -11.58 -7.02 -3.50
CA GLY A 124 -11.58 -7.39 -2.10
C GLY A 124 -12.82 -6.90 -1.37
N ASP A 125 -13.57 -7.84 -0.81
CA ASP A 125 -14.59 -7.60 0.22
C ASP A 125 -13.90 -7.71 1.58
N GLU A 126 -13.27 -6.61 2.01
CA GLU A 126 -12.30 -6.49 3.13
C GLU A 126 -10.97 -7.25 2.92
N CYS A 127 -11.00 -8.43 2.32
CA CYS A 127 -9.84 -9.25 1.99
C CYS A 127 -9.84 -9.63 0.50
N LEU A 128 -8.65 -9.88 -0.06
CA LEU A 128 -8.49 -10.27 -1.47
C LEU A 128 -9.45 -11.41 -1.88
N SER A 129 -10.25 -11.17 -2.93
CA SER A 129 -11.43 -11.99 -3.24
C SER A 129 -11.45 -12.66 -4.63
N GLY A 130 -10.35 -12.59 -5.39
CA GLY A 130 -10.21 -13.33 -6.66
C GLY A 130 -10.66 -12.53 -7.89
N THR A 131 -10.93 -13.20 -9.00
CA THR A 131 -11.34 -12.56 -10.27
C THR A 131 -12.82 -12.78 -10.60
N SER A 132 -13.58 -13.32 -9.66
CA SER A 132 -15.00 -13.60 -9.86
C SER A 132 -15.78 -12.30 -10.07
N PRO A 133 -16.67 -12.20 -11.08
CA PRO A 133 -17.41 -10.97 -11.38
C PRO A 133 -18.49 -10.63 -10.35
N ILE A 134 -18.75 -11.52 -9.39
CA ILE A 134 -19.64 -11.25 -8.25
C ILE A 134 -18.91 -10.62 -7.05
N GLN A 135 -17.58 -10.49 -7.14
CA GLN A 135 -16.75 -9.84 -6.13
C GLN A 135 -16.46 -8.41 -6.59
N GLY A 136 -16.52 -7.48 -5.65
CA GLY A 136 -16.22 -6.07 -5.93
C GLY A 136 -14.92 -5.61 -5.32
N THR A 137 -14.64 -4.31 -5.46
CA THR A 137 -13.48 -3.65 -4.88
C THR A 137 -13.90 -2.65 -3.82
N GLU A 138 -13.22 -2.68 -2.67
CA GLU A 138 -13.45 -1.69 -1.62
C GLU A 138 -13.00 -0.28 -2.05
N LEU A 139 -13.85 0.74 -1.87
CA LEU A 139 -13.53 2.12 -2.24
C LEU A 139 -12.25 2.65 -1.55
N CYS A 140 -11.99 2.31 -0.29
CA CYS A 140 -10.76 2.75 0.37
C CYS A 140 -9.51 2.18 -0.31
N SER A 141 -9.59 0.96 -0.84
CA SER A 141 -8.48 0.37 -1.59
C SER A 141 -8.23 1.11 -2.91
N VAL A 142 -9.28 1.64 -3.55
CA VAL A 142 -9.15 2.51 -4.73
C VAL A 142 -8.38 3.78 -4.36
N ALA A 143 -8.81 4.49 -3.32
CA ALA A 143 -8.19 5.73 -2.88
C ALA A 143 -6.73 5.52 -2.43
N GLU A 144 -6.46 4.49 -1.63
CA GLU A 144 -5.11 4.18 -1.15
C GLU A 144 -4.19 3.69 -2.28
N PHE A 145 -4.74 2.97 -3.27
CA PHE A 145 -3.95 2.55 -4.40
C PHE A 145 -3.57 3.73 -5.30
N MET A 146 -4.51 4.67 -5.55
CA MET A 146 -4.20 5.93 -6.23
C MET A 146 -3.09 6.69 -5.49
N TYR A 147 -3.20 6.82 -4.17
CA TYR A 147 -2.17 7.48 -3.37
C TYR A 147 -0.82 6.75 -3.42
N SER A 148 -0.81 5.42 -3.45
CA SER A 148 0.40 4.63 -3.68
C SER A 148 1.04 4.90 -5.03
N LEU A 149 0.25 5.00 -6.10
CA LEU A 149 0.76 5.31 -7.43
C LEU A 149 1.38 6.72 -7.49
N GLU A 150 0.77 7.72 -6.85
CA GLU A 150 1.35 9.08 -6.76
C GLU A 150 2.75 9.07 -6.12
N HIS A 151 2.94 8.32 -5.04
CA HIS A 151 4.27 8.16 -4.42
C HIS A 151 5.24 7.42 -5.34
N LEU A 152 4.78 6.38 -6.05
CA LEU A 152 5.63 5.68 -7.03
C LEU A 152 6.08 6.61 -8.14
N ILE A 153 5.19 7.46 -8.67
CA ILE A 153 5.53 8.48 -9.67
C ILE A 153 6.61 9.42 -9.10
N GLN A 154 6.39 9.94 -7.89
CA GLN A 154 7.32 10.88 -7.26
C GLN A 154 8.72 10.27 -7.04
N ILE A 155 8.80 9.00 -6.68
CA ILE A 155 10.05 8.33 -6.28
C ILE A 155 10.79 7.76 -7.49
N THR A 156 10.06 7.16 -8.42
CA THR A 156 10.65 6.42 -9.55
C THR A 156 10.74 7.26 -10.82
N GLY A 157 9.84 8.24 -11.00
CA GLY A 157 9.73 9.02 -12.23
C GLY A 157 9.21 8.21 -13.43
N ASP A 158 8.71 6.99 -13.22
CA ASP A 158 8.27 6.11 -14.29
C ASP A 158 6.79 6.36 -14.65
N MET A 159 6.53 6.67 -15.92
CA MET A 159 5.20 7.05 -16.42
C MET A 159 4.19 5.90 -16.38
N LYS A 160 4.61 4.63 -16.31
CA LYS A 160 3.66 3.50 -16.22
C LYS A 160 2.72 3.64 -15.02
N TRP A 161 3.20 4.26 -13.93
CA TRP A 161 2.42 4.50 -12.72
C TRP A 161 1.40 5.63 -12.93
N ALA A 162 1.72 6.62 -13.77
CA ALA A 162 0.80 7.69 -14.14
C ALA A 162 -0.32 7.17 -15.05
N ASP A 163 -0.01 6.33 -16.04
CA ASP A 163 -1.01 5.69 -16.90
C ASP A 163 -1.97 4.84 -16.07
N LYS A 164 -1.44 4.09 -15.10
CA LYS A 164 -2.26 3.28 -14.18
C LYS A 164 -3.13 4.15 -13.27
N LEU A 165 -2.58 5.25 -12.74
CA LEU A 165 -3.30 6.20 -11.90
C LEU A 165 -4.46 6.83 -12.67
N GLU A 166 -4.21 7.28 -13.90
CA GLU A 166 -5.24 7.80 -14.79
C GLU A 166 -6.36 6.77 -14.99
N TYR A 167 -5.99 5.54 -15.35
CA TYR A 167 -6.96 4.47 -15.60
C TYR A 167 -7.88 4.23 -14.40
N ILE A 168 -7.34 4.14 -13.18
CA ILE A 168 -8.13 3.90 -11.97
C ILE A 168 -8.99 5.11 -11.63
N THR A 169 -8.43 6.32 -11.78
CA THR A 169 -9.13 7.58 -11.50
C THR A 169 -10.38 7.75 -12.36
N TYR A 170 -10.33 7.32 -13.62
CA TYR A 170 -11.46 7.47 -14.54
C TYR A 170 -12.35 6.24 -14.69
N ASN A 171 -12.03 5.12 -14.02
CA ASN A 171 -12.84 3.91 -14.05
C ASN A 171 -13.31 3.49 -12.65
N ALA A 172 -12.39 3.10 -11.76
CA ALA A 172 -12.74 2.55 -10.46
C ALA A 172 -13.30 3.59 -9.48
N LEU A 173 -12.72 4.80 -9.44
CA LEU A 173 -13.15 5.86 -8.52
C LEU A 173 -14.59 6.34 -8.78
N PRO A 174 -14.97 6.77 -10.00
CA PRO A 174 -16.34 7.23 -10.29
C PRO A 174 -17.37 6.09 -10.22
N ALA A 175 -16.96 4.83 -10.32
CA ALA A 175 -17.87 3.71 -10.11
C ALA A 175 -18.33 3.58 -8.64
N ALA A 176 -17.51 4.02 -7.69
CA ALA A 176 -17.82 3.93 -6.25
C ALA A 176 -18.38 5.22 -5.64
N ILE A 177 -18.34 6.35 -6.36
CA ILE A 177 -18.76 7.66 -5.83
C ILE A 177 -19.77 8.30 -6.79
N SER A 178 -20.88 8.80 -6.24
CA SER A 178 -21.87 9.56 -7.00
C SER A 178 -21.26 10.83 -7.65
N PRO A 179 -21.80 11.32 -8.78
CA PRO A 179 -21.24 12.48 -9.48
C PRO A 179 -21.17 13.77 -8.65
N ASP A 180 -22.03 13.93 -7.64
CA ASP A 180 -22.01 15.07 -6.71
C ASP A 180 -21.10 14.84 -5.49
N MET A 181 -20.53 13.64 -5.35
CA MET A 181 -19.71 13.18 -4.23
C MET A 181 -20.45 13.14 -2.88
N TRP A 182 -21.79 13.14 -2.86
CA TRP A 182 -22.58 13.09 -1.61
C TRP A 182 -22.90 11.67 -1.14
N THR A 183 -22.77 10.68 -2.02
CA THR A 183 -22.96 9.27 -1.70
C THR A 183 -21.86 8.41 -2.30
N HIS A 184 -21.55 7.30 -1.61
CA HIS A 184 -20.56 6.34 -2.07
C HIS A 184 -21.05 4.90 -1.85
N GLN A 185 -20.56 3.98 -2.68
CA GLN A 185 -20.66 2.53 -2.48
C GLN A 185 -19.38 2.07 -1.81
N TYR A 186 -19.49 1.21 -0.80
CA TYR A 186 -18.32 0.67 -0.11
C TYR A 186 -17.61 -0.37 -0.98
N ILE A 187 -18.38 -1.19 -1.70
CA ILE A 187 -17.91 -2.23 -2.62
C ILE A 187 -18.50 -1.93 -4.00
N ASN A 188 -17.67 -1.90 -5.05
CA ASN A 188 -18.07 -1.67 -6.43
C ASN A 188 -17.69 -2.79 -7.40
#